data_AF-A0A562YFV3-F1
#
_entry.id   AF-A0A562YFV3-F1
#
_cell.length_a   1.000
_cell.length_b   1.000
_cell.length_c   1.000
_cell.angle_alpha   90.00
_cell.angle_beta   90.00
_cell.angle_gamma   90.00
#
_symmetry.space_group_name_H-M   'P 1'
#
loop_
_entity.id
_entity.type
_entity.pdbx_description
1 polymer ?
#
loop_
_entity_poly.entity_id
_entity_poly.type
_entity_poly.pdbx_seq_one_letter_code
_entity_poly.pdbx_strand_id
1 'polypeptide(L)'
;MYKKYFRLFVFGTLFLITSSVYAQKGFRIAISVGPTLGDSSEYFLYTLQADFQYLWSVSDDIYIGATAGALVFLGEGNNADDSGGLFSSIPDVFIPIAMASRVKLSELFYIGLDIGYALNANGFGDSDGSFIDEETGGFFFRPLFAYKVKEKLDLALSYTSISENGYNSSSINLGVNFRF
;
A
#
# COMPACT_ATOMS: atom_id res chain seq x y z
N MET A 1 33.12 -30.10 -3.19
CA MET A 1 32.28 -29.16 -2.43
C MET A 1 31.74 -28.00 -3.30
N TYR A 2 32.54 -27.34 -4.15
CA TYR A 2 32.11 -26.20 -5.00
C TYR A 2 31.01 -26.49 -6.06
N LYS A 3 30.95 -27.69 -6.65
CA LYS A 3 29.95 -28.04 -7.69
C LYS A 3 28.49 -28.02 -7.19
N LYS A 4 28.23 -28.20 -5.89
CA LYS A 4 26.88 -28.23 -5.32
C LYS A 4 26.29 -26.82 -5.19
N TYR A 5 27.09 -25.88 -4.69
CA TYR A 5 26.68 -24.48 -4.54
C TYR A 5 26.56 -23.76 -5.89
N PHE A 6 27.41 -24.10 -6.86
CA PHE A 6 27.31 -23.56 -8.22
C PHE A 6 26.01 -23.99 -8.91
N ARG A 7 25.58 -25.25 -8.76
CA ARG A 7 24.28 -25.72 -9.28
C ARG A 7 23.11 -25.01 -8.60
N LEU A 8 23.15 -24.85 -7.27
CA LEU A 8 22.11 -24.15 -6.52
C LEU A 8 22.00 -22.67 -6.92
N PHE A 9 23.14 -22.01 -7.15
CA PHE A 9 23.20 -20.63 -7.64
C PHE A 9 22.63 -20.50 -9.06
N VAL A 10 23.00 -21.40 -9.97
CA VAL A 10 22.46 -21.42 -11.35
C VAL A 10 20.96 -21.71 -11.37
N PHE A 11 20.47 -22.62 -10.53
CA PHE A 11 19.02 -22.87 -10.41
C PHE A 11 18.28 -21.67 -9.81
N GLY A 12 18.86 -20.99 -8.82
CA GLY A 12 18.31 -19.76 -8.25
C GLY A 12 18.23 -18.62 -9.26
N THR A 13 19.28 -18.39 -10.05
CA THR A 13 19.26 -17.36 -11.08
C THR A 13 18.34 -17.71 -12.25
N LEU A 14 18.27 -18.98 -12.67
CA LEU A 14 17.33 -19.41 -13.71
C LEU A 14 15.87 -19.24 -13.25
N PHE A 15 15.55 -19.56 -12.00
CA PHE A 15 14.22 -19.36 -11.42
C PHE A 15 13.84 -17.88 -11.35
N LEU A 16 14.79 -17.00 -11.02
CA LEU A 16 14.57 -15.54 -11.02
C LEU A 16 14.34 -14.99 -12.43
N ILE A 17 15.04 -15.51 -13.45
CA ILE A 17 14.89 -15.09 -14.85
C ILE A 17 13.56 -15.60 -15.46
N THR A 18 13.13 -16.82 -15.15
CA THR A 18 11.83 -17.32 -15.64
C THR A 18 10.66 -16.64 -14.93
N SER A 19 10.82 -16.25 -13.67
CA SER A 19 9.82 -15.48 -12.93
C SER A 19 9.64 -14.08 -13.51
N SER A 20 10.71 -13.45 -14.00
CA SER A 20 10.64 -12.08 -14.56
C SER A 20 9.89 -11.99 -15.90
N VAL A 21 9.78 -13.08 -16.66
CA VAL A 21 9.01 -13.13 -17.92
C VAL A 21 7.51 -13.31 -17.67
N TYR A 22 7.11 -14.00 -16.60
CA TYR A 22 5.69 -14.16 -16.21
C TYR A 22 5.18 -13.02 -15.31
N ALA A 23 6.07 -12.36 -14.55
CA ALA A 23 5.72 -11.32 -13.58
C ALA A 23 5.14 -10.03 -14.18
N GLN A 24 5.23 -9.82 -15.50
CA GLN A 24 4.68 -8.61 -16.10
C GLN A 24 3.15 -8.63 -16.16
N LYS A 25 2.51 -9.80 -16.35
CA LYS A 25 1.04 -9.89 -16.41
C LYS A 25 0.46 -9.83 -15.00
N GLY A 26 -0.38 -8.83 -14.76
CA GLY A 26 -1.12 -8.69 -13.50
C GLY A 26 -0.41 -7.82 -12.47
N PHE A 27 0.83 -7.38 -12.76
CA PHE A 27 1.50 -6.36 -11.97
C PHE A 27 0.80 -5.01 -12.15
N ARG A 28 0.63 -4.29 -11.05
CA ARG A 28 0.06 -2.94 -11.05
C ARG A 28 0.80 -2.05 -10.08
N ILE A 29 0.86 -0.77 -10.43
CA ILE A 29 1.34 0.30 -9.55
C ILE A 29 0.17 1.23 -9.28
N ALA A 30 -0.12 1.50 -8.02
CA ALA A 30 -1.13 2.45 -7.60
C ALA A 30 -0.46 3.65 -6.93
N ILE A 31 -0.94 4.86 -7.23
CA ILE A 31 -0.57 6.07 -6.49
C ILE A 31 -1.85 6.82 -6.17
N SER A 32 -2.04 7.23 -4.92
CA SER A 32 -3.21 7.99 -4.51
C SER A 32 -2.88 9.05 -3.47
N VAL A 33 -3.74 10.05 -3.42
CA VAL A 33 -3.68 11.15 -2.46
C VAL A 33 -5.10 11.46 -1.98
N GLY A 34 -5.23 11.94 -0.76
CA GLY A 34 -6.49 12.49 -0.31
C GLY A 34 -6.49 12.92 1.14
N PRO A 35 -7.59 13.55 1.59
CA PRO A 35 -7.71 14.04 2.95
C PRO A 35 -7.85 12.88 3.94
N THR A 36 -7.35 13.14 5.15
CA THR A 36 -7.55 12.29 6.32
C THR A 36 -8.99 12.40 6.84
N LEU A 37 -9.44 11.37 7.54
CA LEU A 37 -10.78 11.27 8.12
C LEU A 37 -10.71 10.66 9.52
N GLY A 38 -11.78 10.85 10.29
CA GLY A 38 -11.87 10.31 11.65
C GLY A 38 -10.77 10.87 12.56
N ASP A 39 -10.24 10.01 13.43
CA ASP A 39 -9.24 10.38 14.42
C ASP A 39 -7.97 10.97 13.78
N SER A 40 -7.58 10.50 12.57
CA SER A 40 -6.46 11.07 11.80
C SER A 40 -6.57 12.54 11.48
N SER A 41 -7.80 13.05 11.35
CA SER A 41 -8.01 14.45 10.97
C SER A 41 -7.65 15.44 12.08
N GLU A 42 -7.45 14.96 13.31
CA GLU A 42 -6.99 15.79 14.43
C GLU A 42 -5.52 16.20 14.30
N TYR A 43 -4.70 15.36 13.66
CA TYR A 43 -3.23 15.54 13.60
C TYR A 43 -2.68 15.67 12.17
N PHE A 44 -3.39 15.10 11.20
CA PHE A 44 -2.95 15.01 9.81
C PHE A 44 -4.04 15.57 8.90
N LEU A 45 -3.65 16.19 7.80
CA LEU A 45 -4.59 16.79 6.84
C LEU A 45 -4.71 15.97 5.55
N TYR A 46 -3.60 15.39 5.09
CA TYR A 46 -3.53 14.69 3.81
C TYR A 46 -2.76 13.40 3.93
N THR A 47 -3.01 12.50 2.99
CA THR A 47 -2.32 11.22 2.86
C THR A 47 -1.76 11.06 1.46
N LEU A 48 -0.61 10.40 1.36
CA LEU A 48 0.00 9.95 0.12
C LEU A 48 0.19 8.44 0.20
N GLN A 49 -0.24 7.72 -0.82
CA GLN A 49 -0.10 6.27 -0.88
C GLN A 49 0.50 5.84 -2.21
N ALA A 50 1.44 4.91 -2.17
CA ALA A 50 1.96 4.22 -3.33
C ALA A 50 1.99 2.71 -3.06
N ASP A 51 1.39 1.91 -3.94
CA ASP A 51 1.38 0.46 -3.80
C ASP A 51 1.88 -0.25 -5.05
N PHE A 52 2.54 -1.38 -4.79
CA PHE A 52 2.79 -2.42 -5.75
C PHE A 52 1.77 -3.54 -5.55
N GLN A 53 1.17 -4.01 -6.63
CA GLN A 53 0.15 -5.05 -6.62
C GLN A 53 0.54 -6.12 -7.63
N TYR A 54 0.27 -7.37 -7.28
CA TYR A 54 0.32 -8.49 -8.21
C TYR A 54 -0.99 -9.24 -8.14
N LEU A 55 -1.79 -9.16 -9.20
CA LEU A 55 -3.13 -9.73 -9.27
C LEU A 55 -3.26 -10.70 -10.43
N TRP A 56 -3.66 -11.93 -10.15
CA TRP A 56 -3.97 -12.94 -11.16
C TRP A 56 -5.49 -13.14 -11.28
N SER A 57 -5.94 -13.51 -12.47
CA SER A 57 -7.34 -13.87 -12.71
C SER A 57 -7.62 -15.25 -12.10
N VAL A 58 -8.69 -15.34 -11.33
CA VAL A 58 -9.24 -16.60 -10.77
C VAL A 58 -10.52 -16.98 -11.51
N SER A 59 -11.21 -15.99 -12.08
CA SER A 59 -12.26 -16.14 -13.09
C SER A 59 -12.23 -14.97 -14.07
N ASP A 60 -13.10 -14.98 -15.07
CA ASP A 60 -13.18 -13.93 -16.11
C ASP A 60 -13.35 -12.51 -15.53
N ASP A 61 -13.98 -12.43 -14.36
CA ASP A 61 -14.30 -11.17 -13.69
C ASP A 61 -13.63 -10.99 -12.33
N ILE A 62 -13.04 -12.03 -11.75
CA ILE A 62 -12.44 -11.98 -10.42
C ILE A 62 -10.92 -12.10 -10.51
N TYR A 63 -10.24 -11.15 -9.87
CA TYR A 63 -8.80 -11.11 -9.71
C TYR A 63 -8.45 -11.10 -8.23
N ILE A 64 -7.43 -11.87 -7.85
CA ILE A 64 -6.93 -11.94 -6.47
C ILE A 64 -5.42 -11.86 -6.51
N GLY A 65 -4.83 -11.35 -5.45
CA GLY A 65 -3.41 -11.48 -5.21
C GLY A 65 -2.97 -10.72 -3.98
N ALA A 66 -1.82 -10.07 -4.07
CA ALA A 66 -1.20 -9.38 -2.95
C ALA A 66 -0.86 -7.94 -3.32
N THR A 67 -0.82 -7.09 -2.29
CA THR A 67 -0.35 -5.72 -2.39
C THR A 67 0.58 -5.39 -1.22
N ALA A 68 1.60 -4.60 -1.52
CA ALA A 68 2.42 -3.96 -0.52
C ALA A 68 2.75 -2.53 -0.96
N GLY A 69 2.90 -1.61 -0.02
CA GLY A 69 3.07 -0.20 -0.36
C GLY A 69 3.68 0.63 0.74
N ALA A 70 3.61 1.95 0.54
CA ALA A 70 3.91 2.96 1.53
C ALA A 70 2.72 3.92 1.60
N LEU A 71 2.27 4.22 2.81
CA LEU A 71 1.20 5.16 3.11
C LEU A 71 1.75 6.18 4.10
N VAL A 72 1.63 7.46 3.79
CA VAL A 72 2.18 8.56 4.58
C VAL A 72 1.04 9.51 4.93
N PHE A 73 0.87 9.79 6.22
CA PHE A 73 -0.01 10.83 6.74
C PHE A 73 0.82 12.09 7.02
N LEU A 74 0.37 13.22 6.46
CA LEU A 74 1.04 14.51 6.53
C LEU A 74 0.13 15.51 7.24
N GLY A 75 0.69 16.24 8.19
CA GLY A 75 -0.02 17.18 9.04
C GLY A 75 0.67 18.54 9.12
N GLU A 76 -0.11 19.54 9.51
CA GLU A 76 0.42 20.83 9.93
C GLU A 76 0.78 20.71 11.42
N GLY A 77 2.06 20.82 11.73
CA GLY A 77 2.56 20.83 13.10
C GLY A 77 2.42 22.20 13.74
N ASN A 78 1.93 22.21 14.98
CA ASN A 78 2.23 23.26 15.94
C ASN A 78 3.65 23.05 16.47
N ASN A 79 4.65 23.45 15.69
CA ASN A 79 6.02 23.51 16.19
C ASN A 79 6.13 24.60 17.27
N ALA A 80 7.02 24.40 18.25
CA ALA A 80 7.36 25.40 19.27
C ALA A 80 7.87 26.74 18.67
N ASP A 81 8.16 26.75 17.37
CA ASP A 81 8.75 27.87 16.63
C ASP A 81 7.74 28.61 15.73
N ASP A 82 6.43 28.31 15.80
CA ASP A 82 5.37 28.91 14.96
C ASP A 82 5.59 28.74 13.43
N SER A 83 6.49 27.83 13.03
CA SER A 83 6.74 27.50 11.63
C SER A 83 5.63 26.62 11.07
N GLY A 84 4.57 27.24 10.56
CA GLY A 84 3.50 26.55 9.83
C GLY A 84 3.96 26.00 8.48
N GLY A 85 3.51 24.80 8.11
CA GLY A 85 3.74 24.20 6.79
C GLY A 85 3.35 22.73 6.70
N LEU A 86 3.18 22.20 5.48
CA LEU A 86 2.73 20.80 5.24
C LEU A 86 3.69 19.70 5.74
N PHE A 87 4.89 20.06 6.15
CA PHE A 87 5.92 19.16 6.69
C PHE A 87 6.39 19.60 8.08
N SER A 88 5.60 20.43 8.77
CA SER A 88 5.96 20.91 10.10
C SER A 88 5.72 19.87 11.19
N SER A 89 4.90 18.83 10.95
CA SER A 89 4.77 17.65 11.82
C SER A 89 5.67 16.49 11.39
N ILE A 90 6.03 15.64 12.36
CA ILE A 90 6.56 14.29 12.07
C ILE A 90 5.45 13.50 11.36
N PRO A 91 5.70 12.95 10.16
CA PRO A 91 4.68 12.22 9.42
C PRO A 91 4.52 10.79 9.96
N ASP A 92 3.30 10.27 9.97
CA ASP A 92 3.06 8.84 10.21
C ASP A 92 3.20 8.07 8.91
N VAL A 93 4.02 7.03 8.94
CA VAL A 93 4.40 6.22 7.79
C VAL A 93 4.02 4.79 8.08
N PHE A 94 3.22 4.21 7.20
CA PHE A 94 2.79 2.83 7.27
C PHE A 94 3.23 2.04 6.03
N ILE A 95 3.56 0.77 6.25
CA ILE A 95 3.85 -0.21 5.20
C ILE A 95 2.70 -1.22 5.18
N PRO A 96 1.62 -0.99 4.40
CA PRO A 96 0.55 -1.97 4.23
C PRO A 96 1.07 -3.20 3.50
N ILE A 97 0.74 -4.38 4.03
CA ILE A 97 0.90 -5.67 3.38
C ILE A 97 -0.47 -6.37 3.45
N ALA A 98 -1.06 -6.63 2.29
CA ALA A 98 -2.44 -7.09 2.23
C ALA A 98 -2.70 -8.08 1.10
N MET A 99 -3.73 -8.90 1.31
CA MET A 99 -4.40 -9.58 0.21
C MET A 99 -5.23 -8.55 -0.55
N ALA A 100 -5.17 -8.60 -1.89
CA ALA A 100 -5.87 -7.68 -2.77
C ALA A 100 -6.86 -8.44 -3.66
N SER A 101 -8.08 -7.95 -3.77
CA SER A 101 -9.13 -8.55 -4.59
C SER A 101 -9.81 -7.52 -5.47
N ARG A 102 -10.13 -7.87 -6.73
CA ARG A 102 -10.85 -7.00 -7.68
C ARG A 102 -11.95 -7.80 -8.36
N VAL A 103 -13.12 -7.21 -8.49
CA VAL A 103 -14.25 -7.75 -9.24
C VAL A 103 -14.60 -6.78 -10.35
N LYS A 104 -14.62 -7.29 -11.60
CA LYS A 104 -15.08 -6.56 -12.76
C LYS A 104 -16.61 -6.49 -12.72
N LEU A 105 -17.15 -5.28 -12.67
CA LEU A 105 -18.60 -5.04 -12.77
C LEU A 105 -19.03 -4.84 -14.22
N SER A 106 -18.14 -4.24 -15.02
CA SER A 106 -18.30 -4.08 -16.47
C SER A 106 -16.92 -3.94 -17.12
N GLU A 107 -16.86 -3.80 -18.44
CA GLU A 107 -15.59 -3.56 -19.14
C GLU A 107 -14.82 -2.32 -18.62
N LEU A 108 -15.55 -1.35 -18.06
CA LEU A 108 -15.04 -0.07 -17.56
C LEU A 108 -14.93 0.01 -16.04
N PHE A 109 -15.75 -0.72 -15.28
CA PHE A 109 -15.84 -0.55 -13.82
C PHE A 109 -15.35 -1.77 -13.05
N TYR A 110 -14.61 -1.49 -11.97
CA TYR A 110 -14.12 -2.48 -11.01
C TYR A 110 -14.45 -2.02 -9.60
N ILE A 111 -14.77 -2.97 -8.74
CA ILE A 111 -14.70 -2.80 -7.30
C ILE A 111 -13.55 -3.62 -6.76
N GLY A 112 -13.00 -3.20 -5.63
CA GLY A 112 -11.88 -3.88 -5.01
C GLY A 112 -11.94 -3.81 -3.50
N LEU A 113 -11.25 -4.76 -2.89
CA LEU A 113 -11.07 -4.81 -1.46
C LEU A 113 -9.68 -5.35 -1.17
N ASP A 114 -8.91 -4.58 -0.41
CA ASP A 114 -7.63 -5.01 0.15
C ASP A 114 -7.77 -5.15 1.67
N ILE A 115 -7.29 -6.28 2.21
CA ILE A 115 -7.35 -6.60 3.64
C ILE A 115 -6.00 -7.15 4.08
N GLY A 116 -5.46 -6.63 5.18
CA GLY A 116 -4.20 -7.11 5.71
C GLY A 116 -3.78 -6.40 6.98
N TYR A 117 -2.49 -6.11 7.06
CA TYR A 117 -1.87 -5.42 8.19
C TYR A 117 -0.96 -4.30 7.68
N ALA A 118 -1.02 -3.15 8.31
CA ALA A 118 -0.14 -2.03 8.03
C ALA A 118 0.87 -1.91 9.15
N LEU A 119 2.14 -2.11 8.85
CA LEU A 119 3.24 -1.96 9.80
C LEU A 119 3.50 -0.46 9.99
N ASN A 120 3.54 0.02 11.23
CA ASN A 120 3.94 1.39 11.52
C ASN A 120 5.47 1.48 11.35
N ALA A 121 5.93 2.31 10.41
CA ALA A 121 7.33 2.47 10.10
C ALA A 121 8.06 3.46 11.03
N ASN A 122 7.31 4.31 11.75
CA ASN A 122 7.85 5.19 12.78
C ASN A 122 8.31 4.40 14.01
N GLY A 123 7.71 3.23 14.27
CA GLY A 123 8.12 2.31 15.34
C GLY A 123 9.38 1.50 15.06
N PHE A 124 10.06 1.72 13.93
CA PHE A 124 11.37 1.10 13.66
C PHE A 124 12.51 1.99 14.16
N GLY A 125 13.21 1.52 15.18
CA GLY A 125 14.43 2.14 15.68
C GLY A 125 14.21 3.00 16.92
N ASP A 126 13.65 2.40 17.97
CA ASP A 126 13.65 3.02 19.28
C ASP A 126 15.08 3.24 19.80
N SER A 127 15.23 4.30 20.57
CA SER A 127 16.46 4.77 21.23
C SER A 127 17.11 3.68 22.10
N ASP A 128 16.33 2.73 22.60
CA ASP A 128 16.79 1.63 23.47
C ASP A 128 17.27 0.39 22.70
N GLY A 129 17.30 0.43 21.36
CA GLY A 129 17.82 -0.67 20.53
C GLY A 129 16.85 -1.84 20.33
N SER A 130 15.58 -1.63 20.69
CA SER A 130 14.47 -2.54 20.37
C SER A 130 14.16 -2.48 18.88
N PHE A 131 14.05 -3.64 18.23
CA PHE A 131 13.76 -3.70 16.79
C PHE A 131 12.29 -3.38 16.45
N ILE A 132 11.41 -3.36 17.45
CA ILE A 132 9.97 -3.16 17.30
C ILE A 132 9.39 -2.66 18.63
N ASP A 133 8.78 -1.47 18.63
CA ASP A 133 7.96 -0.97 19.75
C ASP A 133 6.54 -1.56 19.76
N GLU A 134 5.83 -1.38 20.87
CA GLU A 134 4.48 -1.90 21.09
C GLU A 134 3.43 -1.30 20.11
N GLU A 135 3.71 -0.16 19.47
CA GLU A 135 2.89 0.45 18.41
C GLU A 135 3.28 -0.09 17.02
N THR A 136 3.04 -1.38 16.81
CA THR A 136 3.51 -2.11 15.61
C THR A 136 2.68 -1.87 14.34
N GLY A 137 1.67 -1.01 14.41
CA GLY A 137 0.70 -0.75 13.35
C GLY A 137 -0.67 -1.36 13.60
N GLY A 138 -1.40 -1.73 12.54
CA GLY A 138 -2.81 -2.08 12.70
C GLY A 138 -3.45 -2.85 11.55
N PHE A 139 -4.71 -3.25 11.77
CA PHE A 139 -5.51 -3.95 10.76
C PHE A 139 -5.82 -3.02 9.59
N PHE A 140 -5.37 -3.39 8.40
CA PHE A 140 -5.54 -2.61 7.17
C PHE A 140 -6.76 -3.07 6.39
N PHE A 141 -7.63 -2.12 6.05
CA PHE A 141 -8.84 -2.32 5.26
C PHE A 141 -8.97 -1.22 4.22
N ARG A 142 -9.07 -1.62 2.95
CA ARG A 142 -9.22 -0.67 1.83
C ARG A 142 -10.20 -1.15 0.77
N PRO A 143 -11.48 -0.77 0.87
CA PRO A 143 -12.42 -0.84 -0.25
C PRO A 143 -12.08 0.23 -1.29
N LEU A 144 -12.26 -0.11 -2.56
CA LEU A 144 -12.08 0.82 -3.67
C LEU A 144 -13.03 0.59 -4.83
N PHE A 145 -13.23 1.65 -5.59
CA PHE A 145 -13.92 1.65 -6.86
C PHE A 145 -12.97 2.21 -7.92
N ALA A 146 -12.89 1.57 -9.08
CA ALA A 146 -12.01 2.00 -10.15
C ALA A 146 -12.71 2.05 -11.50
N TYR A 147 -12.37 3.08 -12.28
CA TYR A 147 -12.84 3.33 -13.63
C TYR A 147 -11.68 3.25 -14.63
N LYS A 148 -11.81 2.38 -15.63
CA LYS A 148 -10.85 2.21 -16.70
C LYS A 148 -10.92 3.40 -17.66
N VAL A 149 -9.88 4.24 -17.63
CA VAL A 149 -9.73 5.37 -18.57
C VAL A 149 -9.04 4.92 -19.85
N LYS A 150 -8.03 4.05 -19.72
CA LYS A 150 -7.31 3.44 -20.83
C LYS A 150 -6.99 1.99 -20.51
N GLU A 151 -6.55 1.23 -21.51
CA GLU A 151 -6.18 -0.19 -21.35
C GLU A 151 -5.17 -0.43 -20.21
N LYS A 152 -4.25 0.51 -19.96
CA LYS A 152 -3.25 0.41 -18.89
C LYS A 152 -3.43 1.39 -17.73
N LEU A 153 -4.53 2.16 -17.71
CA LEU A 153 -4.73 3.22 -16.71
C LEU A 153 -6.17 3.21 -16.18
N ASP A 154 -6.30 3.06 -14.87
CA ASP A 154 -7.56 3.24 -14.15
C ASP A 154 -7.47 4.44 -13.20
N LEU A 155 -8.58 5.16 -13.04
CA LEU A 155 -8.79 6.08 -11.93
C LEU A 155 -9.44 5.32 -10.78
N ALA A 156 -9.04 5.60 -9.54
CA ALA A 156 -9.57 4.93 -8.37
C ALA A 156 -10.02 5.92 -7.29
N LEU A 157 -11.12 5.57 -6.62
CA LEU A 157 -11.54 6.16 -5.36
C LEU A 157 -11.47 5.06 -4.30
N SER A 158 -10.79 5.32 -3.18
CA SER A 158 -10.67 4.34 -2.09
C SER A 158 -10.86 4.97 -0.72
N TYR A 159 -11.38 4.20 0.21
CA TYR A 159 -11.31 4.52 1.64
C TYR A 159 -10.26 3.62 2.25
N THR A 160 -9.28 4.20 2.94
CA THR A 160 -8.22 3.46 3.63
C THR A 160 -8.45 3.61 5.12
N SER A 161 -8.40 2.50 5.87
CA SER A 161 -8.44 2.50 7.33
C SER A 161 -7.41 1.54 7.88
N ILE A 162 -6.70 1.98 8.92
CA ILE A 162 -5.80 1.19 9.73
C ILE A 162 -6.33 1.28 11.16
N SER A 163 -6.83 0.16 11.67
CA SER A 163 -7.29 0.08 13.05
C SER A 163 -6.10 -0.24 13.96
N GLU A 164 -5.71 0.73 14.77
CA GLU A 164 -4.62 0.65 15.74
C GLU A 164 -5.19 0.51 17.16
N ASN A 165 -4.31 0.39 18.16
CA ASN A 165 -4.73 0.24 19.55
C ASN A 165 -5.27 1.57 20.11
N GLY A 166 -6.58 1.79 19.97
CA GLY A 166 -7.27 2.96 20.52
C GLY A 166 -7.28 4.19 19.60
N TYR A 167 -6.79 4.05 18.37
CA TYR A 167 -6.78 5.09 17.35
C TYR A 167 -7.07 4.48 15.96
N ASN A 168 -7.76 5.21 15.09
CA ASN A 168 -8.00 4.77 13.71
C ASN A 168 -7.37 5.73 12.71
N SER A 169 -6.34 5.22 12.00
CA SER A 169 -5.72 5.95 10.90
C SER A 169 -6.54 5.80 9.61
N SER A 170 -7.23 6.85 9.14
CA SER A 170 -8.08 6.74 7.95
C SER A 170 -8.05 7.92 6.97
N SER A 171 -8.35 7.63 5.70
CA SER A 171 -8.42 8.63 4.63
C SER A 171 -9.35 8.21 3.49
N ILE A 172 -9.82 9.20 2.72
CA ILE A 172 -10.47 8.98 1.44
C ILE A 172 -9.54 9.46 0.33
N ASN A 173 -9.32 8.65 -0.69
CA ASN A 173 -8.22 8.82 -1.63
C ASN A 173 -8.71 8.79 -3.07
N LEU A 174 -8.16 9.69 -3.88
CA LEU A 174 -8.23 9.64 -5.34
C LEU A 174 -6.88 9.21 -5.88
N GLY A 175 -6.88 8.27 -6.82
CA GLY A 175 -5.65 7.67 -7.31
C GLY A 175 -5.69 7.21 -8.76
N VAL A 176 -4.52 6.80 -9.22
CA VAL A 176 -4.29 6.21 -10.53
C VAL A 176 -3.65 4.83 -10.38
N ASN A 177 -4.14 3.86 -11.15
CA ASN A 177 -3.59 2.52 -11.20
C ASN A 177 -3.04 2.24 -12.60
N PHE A 178 -1.74 1.97 -12.69
CA PHE A 178 -1.07 1.54 -13.90
C PHE A 178 -1.04 0.02 -13.96
N ARG A 179 -1.52 -0.57 -15.06
CA ARG A 179 -1.51 -2.02 -15.28
C ARG A 179 -0.45 -2.41 -16.30
N PHE A 180 0.33 -3.43 -15.97
CA PHE A 180 1.39 -3.98 -16.81
C PHE A 180 1.01 -5.35 -17.35
#